data_AF-B6JPT6-F1
#
_entry.id   AF-B6JPT6-F1
#
_cell.length_a   1.000
_cell.length_b   1.000
_cell.length_c   1.000
_cell.angle_alpha   90.00
_cell.angle_beta   90.00
_cell.angle_gamma   90.00
#
_symmetry.space_group_name_H-M   'P 1'
#
loop_
_entity.id
_entity.type
_entity.pdbx_description
1 polymer ?
#
loop_
_entity_poly.entity_id
_entity_poly.type
_entity_poly.pdbx_seq_one_letter_code
_entity_poly.pdbx_strand_id
1 'polypeptide(L)'
;MNERLEALLKMILMRLEEPDPGRAIRTFQSVNDRGVSLLLLDKLKSLLIYYSNTFCDGKRGLDQFINDHFGEIFKIFAKIKKSDHISSVGGPKFDEGDIFRYHAGSQRFDGIEFLGHYRTSTDNTYEKLKAELKKSKAPKAHWKVSSNPMSAI
;
A
#
# COMPACT_ATOMS: atom_id res chain seq x y z
N MET A 1 -15.30 18.77 -26.22
CA MET A 1 -13.92 18.27 -26.26
C MET A 1 -13.46 18.09 -24.81
N ASN A 2 -12.91 16.94 -24.44
CA ASN A 2 -12.71 16.59 -23.03
C ASN A 2 -11.33 17.09 -22.56
N GLU A 3 -11.27 18.28 -21.95
CA GLU A 3 -10.01 18.97 -21.56
C GLU A 3 -9.00 18.08 -20.81
N ARG A 4 -9.51 17.13 -20.02
CA ARG A 4 -8.68 16.14 -19.29
C ARG A 4 -7.90 15.22 -20.23
N LEU A 5 -8.48 14.86 -21.36
CA LEU A 5 -7.86 13.98 -22.37
C LEU A 5 -6.74 14.73 -23.11
N GLU A 6 -6.97 16.00 -23.44
CA GLU A 6 -5.94 16.85 -24.06
C GLU A 6 -4.77 17.13 -23.12
N ALA A 7 -5.04 17.29 -21.82
CA ALA A 7 -3.99 17.42 -20.81
C ALA A 7 -3.12 16.16 -20.74
N LEU A 8 -3.72 14.97 -20.77
CA LEU A 8 -2.98 13.70 -20.77
C LEU A 8 -2.12 13.53 -22.03
N LEU A 9 -2.65 13.92 -23.21
CA LEU A 9 -1.89 13.85 -24.47
C LEU A 9 -0.69 14.79 -24.52
N LYS A 10 -0.71 15.87 -23.73
CA LYS A 10 0.40 16.83 -23.60
C LYS A 10 1.46 16.40 -22.57
N MET A 11 1.24 15.33 -21.81
CA MET A 11 2.20 14.85 -20.82
C MET A 11 3.37 14.09 -21.48
N ILE A 12 4.59 14.33 -20.99
CA ILE A 12 5.79 13.62 -21.42
C ILE A 12 6.14 12.57 -20.36
N LEU A 13 6.29 11.31 -20.79
CA LEU A 13 6.75 10.23 -19.92
C LEU A 13 8.26 10.36 -19.69
N MET A 14 8.67 10.53 -18.44
CA MET A 14 10.07 10.50 -18.03
C MET A 14 10.36 9.19 -17.29
N ARG A 15 11.40 8.48 -17.72
CA ARG A 15 11.81 7.19 -17.12
C ARG A 15 13.21 7.33 -16.54
N LEU A 16 13.35 7.05 -15.26
CA LEU A 16 14.63 6.97 -14.56
C LEU A 16 14.78 5.55 -14.01
N GLU A 17 15.81 4.83 -14.45
CA GLU A 17 16.17 3.52 -13.90
C GLU A 17 17.23 3.71 -12.82
N GLU A 18 16.94 3.30 -11.59
CA GLU A 18 17.88 3.33 -10.48
C GLU A 18 18.05 1.91 -9.92
N PRO A 19 19.26 1.30 -10.01
CA PRO A 19 19.49 -0.06 -9.56
C PRO A 19 19.54 -0.20 -8.04
N ASP A 20 19.88 0.86 -7.29
CA ASP A 20 19.85 0.82 -5.83
C ASP A 20 18.45 1.21 -5.30
N PRO A 21 17.75 0.30 -4.62
CA PRO A 21 16.39 0.58 -4.16
C PRO A 21 16.33 1.72 -3.13
N GLY A 22 17.39 1.92 -2.34
CA GLY A 22 17.46 3.03 -1.39
C GLY A 22 17.56 4.39 -2.10
N ARG A 23 18.38 4.49 -3.15
CA ARG A 23 18.47 5.66 -4.03
C ARG A 23 17.18 5.85 -4.81
N ALA A 24 16.56 4.78 -5.32
CA ALA A 24 15.29 4.86 -6.03
C ALA A 24 14.20 5.48 -5.14
N ILE A 25 14.10 5.04 -3.88
CA ILE A 25 13.14 5.61 -2.91
C ILE A 25 13.44 7.08 -2.60
N ARG A 26 14.71 7.46 -2.40
CA ARG A 26 15.08 8.86 -2.14
C ARG A 26 14.81 9.76 -3.33
N THR A 27 15.13 9.30 -4.54
CA THR A 27 14.83 10.03 -5.78
C THR A 27 13.33 10.15 -5.97
N PHE A 28 12.56 9.09 -5.72
CA PHE A 28 11.10 9.11 -5.77
C PHE A 28 10.50 10.10 -4.76
N GLN A 29 11.04 10.17 -3.55
CA GLN A 29 10.64 11.16 -2.54
C GLN A 29 10.97 12.59 -2.98
N SER A 30 12.17 12.81 -3.53
CA SER A 30 12.63 14.12 -4.02
C SER A 30 11.89 14.62 -5.27
N VAL A 31 11.46 13.74 -6.19
CA VAL A 31 10.63 14.14 -7.34
C VAL A 31 9.16 14.28 -6.97
N ASN A 32 8.72 13.61 -5.90
CA ASN A 32 7.39 13.76 -5.33
C ASN A 32 7.30 14.95 -4.35
N ASP A 33 8.34 15.79 -4.30
CA ASP A 33 8.51 16.91 -3.38
C ASP A 33 7.67 18.14 -3.77
N ARG A 34 6.37 17.92 -4.05
CA ARG A 34 5.34 18.96 -4.20
C ARG A 34 4.94 19.59 -2.85
N GLY A 35 5.76 19.42 -1.81
CA GLY A 35 5.48 19.88 -0.44
C GLY A 35 4.45 19.04 0.34
N VAL A 36 3.98 17.90 -0.21
CA VAL A 36 2.99 17.03 0.44
C VAL A 36 3.63 15.67 0.72
N SER A 37 3.70 15.31 2.00
CA SER A 37 4.17 13.98 2.41
C SER A 37 3.32 12.88 1.77
N LEU A 38 3.97 11.84 1.25
CA LEU A 38 3.30 10.62 0.78
C LEU A 38 2.28 10.14 1.82
N LEU A 39 1.06 9.89 1.36
CA LEU A 39 -0.02 9.39 2.19
C LEU A 39 0.28 7.94 2.63
N LEU A 40 -0.41 7.47 3.65
CA LEU A 40 -0.10 6.18 4.28
C LEU A 40 -0.30 5.02 3.30
N LEU A 41 -1.40 5.03 2.54
CA LEU A 41 -1.69 3.95 1.60
C LEU A 41 -0.70 3.96 0.42
N ASP A 42 -0.19 5.13 0.01
CA ASP A 42 0.87 5.22 -1.00
C ASP A 42 2.18 4.61 -0.50
N LYS A 43 2.55 4.90 0.76
CA LYS A 43 3.73 4.30 1.42
C LYS A 43 3.57 2.78 1.52
N LEU A 44 2.40 2.31 1.93
CA LEU A 44 2.09 0.89 2.06
C LEU A 44 2.15 0.17 0.71
N LYS A 45 1.50 0.72 -0.33
CA LYS A 45 1.55 0.17 -1.69
C LYS A 45 2.99 0.03 -2.17
N SER A 46 3.78 1.11 -2.02
CA SER A 46 5.17 1.14 -2.44
C SER A 46 6.03 0.11 -1.69
N LEU A 47 5.79 -0.05 -0.39
CA LEU A 47 6.47 -1.06 0.43
C LEU A 47 6.16 -2.48 -0.07
N LEU A 48 4.90 -2.80 -0.33
CA LEU A 48 4.48 -4.13 -0.79
C LEU A 48 5.03 -4.45 -2.19
N ILE A 49 4.98 -3.48 -3.12
CA ILE A 49 5.58 -3.61 -4.46
C ILE A 49 7.10 -3.81 -4.37
N TYR A 50 7.78 -3.09 -3.48
CA TYR A 50 9.21 -3.29 -3.26
C TYR A 50 9.53 -4.72 -2.82
N TYR A 51 8.78 -5.26 -1.85
CA TYR A 51 8.97 -6.62 -1.38
C TYR A 51 8.61 -7.68 -2.42
N SER A 52 7.52 -7.47 -3.17
CA SER A 52 7.11 -8.34 -4.27
C SER A 52 8.19 -8.41 -5.36
N ASN A 53 8.71 -7.27 -5.81
CA ASN A 53 9.80 -7.22 -6.78
C ASN A 53 11.10 -7.87 -6.25
N THR A 54 11.45 -7.61 -4.99
CA THR A 54 12.73 -8.05 -4.40
C THR A 54 12.74 -9.54 -4.07
N PHE A 55 11.62 -10.10 -3.61
CA PHE A 55 11.57 -11.45 -3.03
C PHE A 55 10.61 -12.42 -3.76
N CYS A 56 9.71 -11.92 -4.60
CA CYS A 56 8.76 -12.72 -5.37
C CYS A 56 9.01 -12.66 -6.89
N ASP A 57 10.16 -12.08 -7.28
CA ASP A 57 10.71 -12.09 -8.64
C ASP A 57 9.83 -11.43 -9.72
N GLY A 58 8.84 -10.60 -9.33
CA GLY A 58 7.90 -9.87 -10.20
C GLY A 58 7.04 -10.72 -11.16
N LYS A 59 7.35 -12.02 -11.29
CA LYS A 59 6.86 -12.93 -12.33
C LYS A 59 5.55 -13.65 -11.98
N ARG A 60 5.12 -13.59 -10.72
CA ARG A 60 3.93 -14.31 -10.24
C ARG A 60 2.64 -13.48 -10.24
N GLY A 61 2.65 -12.30 -10.88
CA GLY A 61 1.47 -11.43 -10.95
C GLY A 61 1.12 -10.74 -9.63
N LEU A 62 1.97 -10.85 -8.60
CA LEU A 62 1.75 -10.25 -7.30
C LEU A 62 1.77 -8.71 -7.38
N ASP A 63 2.62 -8.13 -8.22
CA ASP A 63 2.62 -6.67 -8.45
C ASP A 63 1.33 -6.18 -9.08
N GLN A 64 0.81 -6.93 -10.05
CA GLN A 64 -0.46 -6.63 -10.69
C GLN A 64 -1.61 -6.74 -9.69
N PHE A 65 -1.63 -7.83 -8.90
CA PHE A 65 -2.59 -8.03 -7.82
C PHE A 65 -2.58 -6.87 -6.82
N ILE A 66 -1.40 -6.45 -6.33
CA ILE A 66 -1.26 -5.31 -5.43
C ILE A 66 -1.76 -4.03 -6.12
N ASN A 67 -1.37 -3.77 -7.37
CA ASN A 67 -1.77 -2.57 -8.09
C ASN A 67 -3.28 -2.46 -8.28
N ASP A 68 -3.94 -3.55 -8.65
CA ASP A 68 -5.39 -3.58 -8.89
C ASP A 68 -6.17 -3.39 -7.59
N HIS A 69 -5.78 -4.09 -6.52
CA HIS A 69 -6.45 -3.96 -5.22
C HIS A 69 -6.27 -2.56 -4.63
N PHE A 70 -5.07 -1.99 -4.68
CA PHE A 70 -4.87 -0.61 -4.24
C PHE A 70 -5.64 0.37 -5.13
N GLY A 71 -5.77 0.11 -6.42
CA GLY A 71 -6.63 0.89 -7.33
C GLY A 71 -8.08 0.94 -6.86
N GLU A 72 -8.65 -0.20 -6.48
CA GLU A 72 -10.01 -0.26 -5.92
C GLU A 72 -10.11 0.41 -4.54
N ILE A 73 -9.13 0.18 -3.66
CA ILE A 73 -9.06 0.85 -2.35
C ILE A 73 -9.07 2.38 -2.51
N PHE A 74 -8.26 2.93 -3.42
CA PHE A 74 -8.23 4.38 -3.67
C PHE A 74 -9.55 4.89 -4.25
N LYS A 75 -10.19 4.15 -5.16
CA LYS A 75 -11.51 4.52 -5.70
C LYS A 75 -12.57 4.56 -4.60
N ILE A 76 -12.60 3.56 -3.73
CA ILE A 76 -13.53 3.48 -2.59
C ILE A 76 -13.24 4.62 -1.61
N PHE A 77 -11.98 4.83 -1.26
CA PHE A 77 -11.58 5.92 -0.36
C PHE A 77 -11.98 7.30 -0.90
N ALA A 78 -11.77 7.54 -2.20
CA ALA A 78 -12.19 8.78 -2.84
C ALA A 78 -13.70 8.99 -2.83
N LYS A 79 -14.51 7.91 -2.94
CA LYS A 79 -15.96 7.97 -2.79
C LYS A 79 -16.36 8.29 -1.34
N ILE A 80 -15.74 7.62 -0.36
CA ILE A 80 -15.98 7.89 1.06
C ILE A 80 -15.65 9.35 1.38
N LYS A 81 -14.47 9.84 0.96
CA LYS A 81 -14.02 11.22 1.20
C LYS A 81 -14.90 12.30 0.54
N LYS A 82 -15.72 11.94 -0.45
CA LYS A 82 -16.70 12.85 -1.07
C LYS A 82 -18.07 12.79 -0.43
N SER A 83 -18.34 11.80 0.43
CA SER A 83 -19.61 11.66 1.11
C SER A 83 -19.73 12.68 2.24
N ASP A 84 -20.89 13.30 2.40
CA ASP A 84 -21.16 14.21 3.51
C ASP A 84 -21.27 13.47 4.86
N HIS A 85 -21.33 12.14 4.83
CA HIS A 85 -21.49 11.26 5.99
C HIS A 85 -20.20 10.53 6.40
N ILE A 86 -19.03 11.10 6.12
CA ILE A 86 -17.73 10.53 6.54
C ILE A 86 -17.69 10.23 8.04
N SER A 87 -18.29 11.10 8.85
CA SER A 87 -18.41 10.94 10.30
C SER A 87 -19.19 9.68 10.71
N SER A 88 -19.98 9.07 9.84
CA SER A 88 -20.72 7.83 10.10
C SER A 88 -19.89 6.55 9.90
N VAL A 89 -18.80 6.62 9.12
CA VAL A 89 -17.90 5.46 8.89
C VAL A 89 -16.89 5.30 10.03
N GLY A 90 -16.61 6.39 10.75
CA GLY A 90 -15.69 6.38 11.89
C GLY A 90 -15.84 7.65 12.73
N GLY A 91 -14.84 8.52 12.68
CA GLY A 91 -14.83 9.81 13.37
C GLY A 91 -14.91 11.00 12.41
N PRO A 92 -15.07 12.24 12.94
CA PRO A 92 -15.15 13.46 12.12
C PRO A 92 -13.89 13.77 11.29
N LYS A 93 -12.79 13.02 11.49
CA LYS A 93 -11.52 13.13 10.74
C LYS A 93 -11.09 11.80 10.14
N PHE A 94 -12.02 10.99 9.66
CA PHE A 94 -11.71 9.71 9.04
C PHE A 94 -10.72 9.87 7.88
N ASP A 95 -9.62 9.12 7.93
CA ASP A 95 -8.57 9.18 6.93
C ASP A 95 -8.05 7.79 6.50
N GLU A 96 -7.00 7.79 5.69
CA GLU A 96 -6.35 6.56 5.22
C GLU A 96 -5.78 5.70 6.36
N GLY A 97 -5.37 6.34 7.46
CA GLY A 97 -4.88 5.67 8.65
C GLY A 97 -5.95 4.84 9.33
N ASP A 98 -7.19 5.36 9.37
CA ASP A 98 -8.34 4.63 9.89
C ASP A 98 -8.64 3.38 9.07
N ILE A 99 -8.63 3.50 7.72
CA ILE A 99 -8.82 2.35 6.83
C ILE A 99 -7.76 1.29 7.09
N PHE A 100 -6.48 1.70 7.11
CA PHE A 100 -5.39 0.76 7.31
C PHE A 100 -5.47 0.08 8.67
N ARG A 101 -5.77 0.84 9.74
CA ARG A 101 -5.91 0.31 11.10
C ARG A 101 -7.08 -0.67 11.21
N TYR A 102 -8.24 -0.35 10.66
CA TYR A 102 -9.38 -1.26 10.68
C TYR A 102 -9.09 -2.53 9.87
N HIS A 103 -8.51 -2.39 8.68
CA HIS A 103 -8.18 -3.56 7.86
C HIS A 103 -7.13 -4.47 8.52
N ALA A 104 -5.99 -3.88 8.93
CA ALA A 104 -4.88 -4.63 9.56
C ALA A 104 -5.20 -5.12 10.97
N GLY A 105 -6.12 -4.46 11.68
CA GLY A 105 -6.58 -4.86 13.01
C GLY A 105 -7.76 -5.81 13.03
N SER A 106 -8.48 -5.98 11.91
CA SER A 106 -9.59 -6.94 11.80
C SER A 106 -9.16 -8.26 11.15
N GLN A 107 -8.13 -8.26 10.31
CA GLN A 107 -7.64 -9.47 9.66
C GLN A 107 -6.40 -10.04 10.37
N ARG A 108 -6.41 -11.35 10.61
CA ARG A 108 -5.19 -12.09 10.97
C ARG A 108 -4.51 -12.50 9.68
N PHE A 109 -3.27 -12.06 9.50
CA PHE A 109 -2.44 -12.51 8.38
C PHE A 109 -1.74 -13.80 8.79
N ASP A 110 -1.82 -14.82 7.93
CA ASP A 110 -1.11 -16.08 8.17
C ASP A 110 0.41 -15.85 8.28
N GLY A 111 1.01 -16.35 9.35
CA GLY A 111 2.46 -16.23 9.59
C GLY A 111 2.93 -14.86 10.13
N ILE A 112 2.02 -13.92 10.40
CA ILE A 112 2.33 -12.65 11.04
C ILE A 112 1.59 -12.58 12.38
N GLU A 113 2.29 -12.21 13.45
CA GLU A 113 1.64 -11.95 14.73
C GLU A 113 0.61 -10.82 14.57
N PHE A 114 -0.59 -11.00 15.14
CA PHE A 114 -1.73 -10.10 14.97
C PHE A 114 -1.32 -8.63 15.13
N LEU A 115 -1.43 -7.87 14.03
CA LEU A 115 -0.77 -6.57 13.88
C LEU A 115 -1.44 -5.45 14.68
N GLY A 116 -2.69 -5.61 15.14
CA GLY A 116 -3.30 -4.58 15.97
C GLY A 116 -4.65 -4.91 16.56
N HIS A 117 -4.89 -4.39 17.76
CA HIS A 117 -6.23 -4.07 18.23
C HIS A 117 -6.69 -2.78 17.55
N TYR A 118 -8.00 -2.57 17.36
CA TYR A 118 -8.57 -1.31 16.82
C TYR A 118 -8.13 -0.03 17.59
N ARG A 119 -7.58 -0.18 18.80
CA ARG A 119 -7.05 0.91 19.66
C ARG A 119 -5.56 1.22 19.44
N THR A 120 -4.84 0.39 18.70
CA THR A 120 -3.41 0.61 18.41
C THR A 120 -3.27 1.78 17.43
N SER A 121 -2.26 2.65 17.60
CA SER A 121 -2.05 3.76 16.67
C SER A 121 -1.67 3.27 15.27
N THR A 122 -2.02 4.04 14.25
CA THR A 122 -1.73 3.77 12.84
C THR A 122 -0.22 3.58 12.61
N ASP A 123 0.60 4.46 13.18
CA ASP A 123 2.07 4.39 13.06
C ASP A 123 2.64 3.11 13.67
N ASN A 124 2.10 2.67 14.81
CA ASN A 124 2.54 1.44 15.47
C ASN A 124 2.17 0.20 14.62
N THR A 125 1.02 0.22 13.95
CA THR A 125 0.58 -0.88 13.08
C THR A 125 1.46 -0.98 11.82
N TYR A 126 1.80 0.17 11.23
CA TYR A 126 2.66 0.22 10.03
C TYR A 126 4.10 -0.23 10.33
N GLU A 127 4.70 0.26 11.41
CA GLU A 127 6.07 -0.14 11.76
C GLU A 127 6.16 -1.62 12.17
N LYS A 128 5.13 -2.19 12.81
CA LYS A 128 5.05 -3.64 13.05
C LYS A 128 5.03 -4.44 11.75
N LEU A 129 4.16 -4.08 10.79
CA LEU A 129 4.12 -4.75 9.48
C LEU A 129 5.48 -4.71 8.79
N LYS A 130 6.13 -3.54 8.80
CA LYS A 130 7.46 -3.34 8.23
C LYS A 130 8.53 -4.16 8.95
N ALA A 131 8.45 -4.32 10.27
CA ALA A 131 9.35 -5.18 11.03
C ALA A 131 9.19 -6.65 10.66
N GLU A 132 7.95 -7.14 10.50
CA GLU A 132 7.65 -8.51 10.08
C GLU A 132 8.14 -8.79 8.66
N LEU A 133 7.91 -7.88 7.72
CA LEU A 133 8.48 -7.95 6.37
C LEU A 133 10.02 -7.89 6.39
N LYS A 134 10.65 -7.26 7.38
CA LYS A 134 12.12 -7.32 7.51
C LYS A 134 12.59 -8.69 8.00
N LYS A 135 11.83 -9.39 8.84
CA LYS A 135 12.18 -10.75 9.29
C LYS A 135 12.19 -11.74 8.13
N SER A 136 11.31 -11.56 7.14
CA SER A 136 11.29 -12.40 5.92
C SER A 136 12.52 -12.21 5.01
N LYS A 137 13.44 -11.28 5.31
CA LYS A 137 14.73 -11.14 4.62
C LYS A 137 15.73 -12.25 4.93
N ALA A 138 15.43 -13.16 5.86
CA ALA A 138 16.27 -14.31 6.14
C ALA A 138 16.22 -15.32 4.97
N PRO A 139 17.38 -15.79 4.46
CA PRO A 139 17.41 -16.72 3.34
C PRO A 139 16.86 -18.09 3.75
N LYS A 140 15.72 -18.45 3.13
CA LYS A 140 15.06 -19.77 3.11
C LYS A 140 14.68 -20.39 4.46
N ALA A 141 13.39 -20.37 4.76
CA ALA A 141 12.70 -21.58 5.21
C ALA A 141 11.20 -21.43 4.94
N HIS A 142 10.68 -22.26 4.03
CA HIS A 142 9.27 -22.64 3.89
C HIS A 142 8.24 -21.51 4.10
N TRP A 143 7.80 -20.88 3.02
CA TRP A 143 6.41 -20.44 2.95
C TRP A 143 5.71 -21.42 2.03
N LYS A 144 4.90 -22.32 2.60
CA LYS A 144 3.93 -23.05 1.78
C LYS A 144 2.85 -22.03 1.48
N VAL A 145 2.77 -21.58 0.23
CA VAL A 145 1.58 -20.86 -0.25
C VAL A 145 0.41 -21.80 0.00
N SER A 146 -0.49 -21.44 0.92
CA SER A 146 -1.77 -22.11 1.03
C SER A 146 -2.44 -21.98 -0.34
N SER A 147 -2.68 -23.11 -1.00
CA SER A 147 -3.21 -23.21 -2.35
C SER A 147 -4.72 -22.91 -2.41
N ASN A 148 -5.21 -21.98 -1.58
CA ASN A 148 -6.62 -21.61 -1.60
C ASN A 148 -6.83 -20.11 -1.35
N PRO A 149 -7.00 -19.29 -2.39
CA PRO A 149 -7.27 -17.85 -2.26
C PRO A 149 -8.68 -17.52 -1.71
N MET A 150 -9.49 -18.52 -1.35
CA MET A 150 -10.88 -18.35 -0.91
C MET A 150 -11.15 -18.55 0.59
N SER A 151 -10.15 -18.82 1.43
CA SER A 151 -10.41 -19.03 2.87
C SER A 151 -10.41 -17.77 3.75
N ALA A 152 -10.47 -16.58 3.14
CA ALA A 152 -10.45 -15.30 3.87
C ALA A 152 -11.56 -14.33 3.44
N ILE A 153 -12.76 -14.87 3.15
CA ILE A 153 -14.01 -14.10 3.20
C ILE A 153 -14.65 -14.32 4.57
#